data_AF-A0A9P1YR96-F1
#
_entry.id   AF-A0A9P1YR96-F1
#
_cell.length_a   1.000
_cell.length_b   1.000
_cell.length_c   1.000
_cell.angle_alpha   90.00
_cell.angle_beta   90.00
_cell.angle_gamma   90.00
#
_symmetry.space_group_name_H-M   'P 1'
#
loop_
_entity.id
_entity.type
_entity.pdbx_description
1 polymer ?
#
loop_
_entity_poly.entity_id
_entity_poly.type
_entity_poly.pdbx_seq_one_letter_code
_entity_poly.pdbx_strand_id
1 'polypeptide(L)'
;MSQDLQKEVASRKTFAIISHPDAGKTTITEQLLLFGGVIRSAGTVKGKKSGKFATSDWMEIEKQRGISVTSSVMQFDYNGSRINILDTPGHSDFSEDTYRTLMAVDSAVMVIDAAKGIEAQTLKLFKVCRMRGIPIFTFINKMDRQGKMPLELLAELEEVLGIESYPMNWPIGMGKELAGLYDRYHRVIEQYRSEEDERFLPLGEDGDLKEAHAIQKSLYYDQALEEIMLLDEAGNDFSRERIIAGEQTPVFFGSALTNFGVETFLRTFVDFAPAPSSHESNEGVIEADNPKFSGFIFKIQANMNPAHRDRIAFIRICSGEFERGMNVTLTRTGKSMKLANSTQFMADDRETVNRAVAGDIIGLYDTGNYQIGDTITNGSKKLEFEKLPQFTPELFMRVYAKNVMKQKHFHKGVEQLVQEGAIQLFKTWRTEEYIIGAVGQLQFEVFEHRMRGEYNSEIRMEPIGKKIARWVKEEDADEKLSTARSMLVKDRFDQPLFLFENEFAINWFNDKNPDIELTSLL
;
A
#
# COMPACT_ATOMS: atom_id res chain seq x y z
N MET A 1 4.33 -33.06 5.93
CA MET A 1 3.69 -31.73 5.97
C MET A 1 3.49 -31.41 7.44
N SER A 2 4.19 -30.41 7.99
CA SER A 2 4.10 -30.17 9.44
C SER A 2 2.81 -29.41 9.74
N GLN A 3 2.01 -29.89 10.70
CA GLN A 3 0.88 -29.14 11.26
C GLN A 3 1.30 -27.74 11.76
N ASP A 4 2.58 -27.54 12.02
CA ASP A 4 3.15 -26.26 12.45
C ASP A 4 3.15 -25.21 11.33
N LEU A 5 3.38 -25.59 10.07
CA LEU A 5 3.39 -24.63 8.95
C LEU A 5 1.98 -24.06 8.72
N GLN A 6 0.96 -24.91 8.71
CA GLN A 6 -0.43 -24.46 8.56
C GLN A 6 -0.86 -23.54 9.71
N LYS A 7 -0.51 -23.89 10.95
CA LYS A 7 -0.81 -23.05 12.12
C LYS A 7 -0.12 -21.70 12.03
N GLU A 8 1.13 -21.69 11.59
CA GLU A 8 1.87 -20.45 11.42
C GLU A 8 1.28 -19.59 10.32
N VAL A 9 1.03 -20.13 9.13
CA VAL A 9 0.40 -19.40 8.03
C VAL A 9 -0.95 -18.81 8.48
N ALA A 10 -1.77 -19.59 9.18
CA ALA A 10 -3.07 -19.14 9.69
C ALA A 10 -3.00 -17.95 10.67
N SER A 11 -1.87 -17.78 11.37
CA SER A 11 -1.67 -16.67 12.32
C SER A 11 -1.20 -15.37 11.66
N ARG A 12 -0.87 -15.36 10.36
CA ARG A 12 -0.42 -14.14 9.66
C ARG A 12 -1.61 -13.31 9.22
N LYS A 13 -1.54 -12.00 9.46
CA LYS A 13 -2.50 -11.00 8.98
C LYS A 13 -1.73 -9.93 8.23
N THR A 14 -1.82 -9.94 6.90
CA THR A 14 -1.07 -9.00 6.06
C THR A 14 -2.02 -8.06 5.34
N PHE A 15 -1.92 -6.77 5.64
CA PHE A 15 -2.87 -5.78 5.15
C PHE A 15 -2.22 -4.45 4.77
N ALA A 16 -2.90 -3.71 3.90
CA ALA A 16 -2.54 -2.35 3.54
C ALA A 16 -3.49 -1.34 4.18
N ILE A 17 -3.01 -0.12 4.48
CA ILE A 17 -3.89 0.98 4.89
C ILE A 17 -4.09 1.93 3.72
N ILE A 18 -5.32 2.02 3.22
CA ILE A 18 -5.70 2.89 2.10
C ILE A 18 -6.49 4.10 2.59
N SER A 19 -6.19 5.28 2.08
CA SER A 19 -6.94 6.49 2.41
C SER A 19 -6.67 7.63 1.43
N HIS A 20 -7.50 8.66 1.48
CA HIS A 20 -7.15 9.96 0.93
C HIS A 20 -6.02 10.62 1.76
N PRO A 21 -5.21 11.52 1.16
CA PRO A 21 -4.31 12.39 1.93
C PRO A 21 -5.00 13.01 3.14
N ASP A 22 -4.27 13.10 4.25
CA ASP A 22 -4.70 13.68 5.51
C ASP A 22 -5.87 12.98 6.26
N ALA A 23 -6.44 11.89 5.74
CA ALA A 23 -7.48 11.12 6.45
C ALA A 23 -7.00 10.53 7.79
N GLY A 24 -5.68 10.31 7.92
CA GLY A 24 -5.05 9.91 9.16
C GLY A 24 -4.36 8.54 9.16
N LYS A 25 -4.11 7.96 7.97
CA LYS A 25 -3.33 6.74 7.75
C LYS A 25 -2.09 6.63 8.65
N THR A 26 -1.15 7.58 8.56
CA THR A 26 0.07 7.55 9.40
C THR A 26 -0.24 7.56 10.89
N THR A 27 -1.27 8.30 11.32
CA THR A 27 -1.65 8.36 12.73
C THR A 27 -2.18 7.01 13.22
N ILE A 28 -3.06 6.34 12.46
CA ILE A 28 -3.57 5.03 12.86
C ILE A 28 -2.47 3.98 12.85
N THR A 29 -1.58 4.01 11.86
CA THR A 29 -0.41 3.11 11.81
C THR A 29 0.45 3.23 13.06
N GLU A 30 0.75 4.45 13.52
CA GLU A 30 1.49 4.67 14.78
C GLU A 30 0.78 4.06 15.99
N GLN A 31 -0.54 4.19 16.08
CA GLN A 31 -1.29 3.60 17.20
C GLN A 31 -1.28 2.07 17.15
N LEU A 32 -1.40 1.47 15.97
CA LEU A 32 -1.32 0.02 15.81
C LEU A 32 0.05 -0.52 16.24
N LEU A 33 1.14 0.18 15.90
CA LEU A 33 2.48 -0.15 16.37
C LEU A 33 2.64 -0.02 17.89
N LEU A 34 1.98 0.97 18.50
CA LEU A 34 1.97 1.14 19.95
C LEU A 34 1.29 -0.06 20.63
N PHE A 35 0.15 -0.52 20.11
CA PHE A 35 -0.53 -1.73 20.63
C PHE A 35 0.27 -3.01 20.39
N GLY A 36 1.02 -3.07 19.30
CA GLY A 36 1.99 -4.15 19.05
C GLY A 36 3.22 -4.12 19.96
N GLY A 37 3.36 -3.11 20.84
CA GLY A 37 4.52 -2.95 21.71
C GLY A 37 5.81 -2.58 20.99
N VAL A 38 5.75 -2.23 19.70
CA VAL A 38 6.93 -1.92 18.88
C VAL A 38 7.50 -0.55 19.24
N ILE A 39 6.63 0.43 19.45
CA ILE A 39 7.02 1.78 19.88
C ILE A 39 6.59 2.03 21.32
N ARG A 40 7.40 2.77 22.08
CA ARG A 40 7.12 3.08 23.50
C ARG A 40 6.09 4.20 23.69
N SER A 41 5.87 5.03 22.67
CA SER A 41 4.91 6.14 22.70
C SER A 41 4.45 6.54 21.31
N ALA A 42 3.16 6.84 21.13
CA ALA A 42 2.63 7.44 19.90
C ALA A 42 3.14 8.88 19.71
N GLY A 43 3.27 9.35 18.46
CA GLY A 43 3.84 10.67 18.14
C GLY A 43 5.37 10.70 17.98
N THR A 44 6.04 9.57 18.17
CA THR A 44 7.49 9.41 17.90
C THR A 44 7.78 9.57 16.40
N VAL A 45 6.84 9.14 15.54
CA VAL A 45 6.91 9.29 14.07
C VAL A 45 6.48 10.71 13.61
N LYS A 46 5.55 11.36 14.32
CA LYS A 46 5.15 12.77 14.11
C LYS A 46 5.88 13.74 15.05
N GLY A 47 7.19 13.90 14.87
CA GLY A 47 7.96 14.95 15.55
C GLY A 47 7.56 16.38 15.15
N LYS A 48 6.49 16.93 15.71
CA LYS A 48 6.15 18.37 15.57
C LYS A 48 6.31 19.19 16.86
N LYS A 49 6.39 18.59 18.05
CA LYS A 49 6.46 19.35 19.33
C LYS A 49 7.65 19.04 20.23
N SER A 50 8.29 17.87 20.14
CA SER A 50 9.34 17.46 21.09
C SER A 50 10.77 17.72 20.60
N GLY A 51 10.99 18.16 19.36
CA GLY A 51 12.32 18.35 18.77
C GLY A 51 13.14 17.06 18.62
N LYS A 52 12.64 15.92 19.09
CA LYS A 52 13.18 14.59 18.88
C LYS A 52 12.28 13.87 17.89
N PHE A 53 12.63 13.95 16.61
CA PHE A 53 12.14 13.00 15.62
C PHE A 53 12.63 11.61 16.05
N ALA A 54 11.78 10.58 15.98
CA ALA A 54 12.30 9.22 15.82
C ALA A 54 13.32 9.24 14.67
N THR A 55 14.42 8.52 14.85
CA THR A 55 15.49 8.32 13.87
C THR A 55 15.04 7.46 12.67
N SER A 56 13.89 7.74 12.06
CA SER A 56 13.33 6.93 10.98
C SER A 56 13.23 7.72 9.67
N ASP A 57 14.09 7.37 8.71
CA ASP A 57 13.93 7.18 7.26
C ASP A 57 13.02 8.06 6.36
N TRP A 58 12.30 9.07 6.86
CA TRP A 58 11.46 9.94 6.03
C TRP A 58 12.27 10.98 5.24
N MET A 59 12.00 11.09 3.94
CA MET A 59 12.65 12.08 3.08
C MET A 59 12.26 13.51 3.49
N GLU A 60 13.14 14.48 3.24
CA GLU A 60 12.87 15.88 3.57
C GLU A 60 11.62 16.40 2.84
N ILE A 61 11.41 15.96 1.60
CA ILE A 61 10.22 16.31 0.79
C ILE A 61 8.92 15.77 1.40
N GLU A 62 8.92 14.55 1.97
CA GLU A 62 7.76 13.97 2.68
C GLU A 62 7.41 14.83 3.90
N LYS A 63 8.43 15.25 4.67
CA LYS A 63 8.25 16.13 5.84
C LYS A 63 7.75 17.52 5.48
N GLN A 64 8.30 18.13 4.43
CA GLN A 64 7.92 19.46 3.97
C GLN A 64 6.48 19.52 3.43
N ARG A 65 6.08 18.50 2.66
CA ARG A 65 4.77 18.44 2.01
C ARG A 65 3.70 17.76 2.89
N GLY A 66 4.09 17.04 3.94
CA GLY A 66 3.16 16.33 4.83
C GLY A 66 2.52 15.09 4.18
N ILE A 67 3.17 14.49 3.18
CA ILE A 67 2.66 13.36 2.40
C ILE A 67 3.60 12.15 2.52
N SER A 68 3.06 10.95 2.36
CA SER A 68 3.86 9.72 2.19
C SER A 68 4.15 9.52 0.70
N VAL A 69 5.42 9.38 0.34
CA VAL A 69 5.92 9.17 -1.03
C VAL A 69 6.31 7.71 -1.26
N THR A 70 6.86 7.05 -0.25
CA THR A 70 7.25 5.63 -0.33
C THR A 70 6.36 4.73 0.54
N SER A 71 6.09 3.51 0.07
CA SER A 71 5.46 2.50 0.93
C SER A 71 6.41 2.04 2.03
N SER A 72 5.90 1.65 3.19
CA SER A 72 6.72 1.08 4.27
C SER A 72 6.14 -0.24 4.74
N VAL A 73 6.99 -1.16 5.16
CA VAL A 73 6.57 -2.48 5.68
C VAL A 73 6.91 -2.51 7.16
N MET A 74 5.92 -2.81 7.99
CA MET A 74 6.07 -2.90 9.44
C MET A 74 5.44 -4.19 9.94
N GLN A 75 6.05 -4.79 10.95
CA GLN A 75 5.58 -6.07 11.49
C GLN A 75 5.60 -6.07 13.01
N PHE A 76 4.60 -6.70 13.60
CA PHE A 76 4.49 -6.87 15.05
C PHE A 76 3.61 -8.07 15.41
N ASP A 77 3.74 -8.55 16.64
CA ASP A 77 2.89 -9.61 17.16
C ASP A 77 1.76 -9.00 18.00
N TYR A 78 0.54 -9.47 17.78
CA TYR A 78 -0.63 -9.08 18.57
C TYR A 78 -1.60 -10.25 18.71
N ASN A 79 -1.99 -10.56 19.95
CA ASN A 79 -2.95 -11.62 20.28
C ASN A 79 -2.68 -12.97 19.59
N GLY A 80 -1.41 -13.41 19.58
CA GLY A 80 -0.99 -14.67 18.95
C GLY A 80 -0.94 -14.65 17.41
N SER A 81 -1.22 -13.50 16.78
CA SER A 81 -1.12 -13.29 15.33
C SER A 81 0.09 -12.45 14.97
N ARG A 82 0.70 -12.74 13.82
CA ARG A 82 1.76 -11.92 13.21
C ARG A 82 1.13 -10.92 12.27
N ILE A 83 1.21 -9.64 12.61
CA ILE A 83 0.62 -8.55 11.84
C ILE A 83 1.68 -7.95 10.91
N ASN A 84 1.37 -7.89 9.63
CA ASN A 84 2.19 -7.25 8.61
C ASN A 84 1.42 -6.07 8.00
N ILE A 85 1.88 -4.85 8.26
CA ILE A 85 1.29 -3.62 7.72
C ILE A 85 2.13 -3.13 6.55
N LEU A 86 1.48 -2.93 5.41
CA LEU A 86 2.04 -2.21 4.29
C LEU A 86 1.40 -0.82 4.21
N ASP A 87 2.17 0.20 4.57
CA ASP A 87 1.71 1.58 4.49
C ASP A 87 1.80 2.04 3.03
N THR A 88 0.66 2.39 2.40
CA THR A 88 0.66 2.83 0.99
C THR A 88 0.88 4.35 0.88
N PRO A 89 1.57 4.87 -0.14
CA PRO A 89 1.61 6.31 -0.40
C PRO A 89 0.21 6.92 -0.51
N GLY A 90 0.01 8.10 0.10
CA GLY A 90 -1.32 8.74 0.13
C GLY A 90 -1.61 9.59 -1.12
N HIS A 91 -0.57 10.06 -1.81
CA HIS A 91 -0.72 11.01 -2.91
C HIS A 91 -0.98 10.29 -4.24
N SER A 92 -1.88 10.83 -5.08
CA SER A 92 -2.32 10.21 -6.35
C SER A 92 -1.19 9.90 -7.33
N ASP A 93 -0.16 10.75 -7.33
CA ASP A 93 1.04 10.63 -8.18
C ASP A 93 1.87 9.37 -7.87
N PHE A 94 1.67 8.72 -6.71
CA PHE A 94 2.35 7.47 -6.34
C PHE A 94 1.41 6.26 -6.41
N SER A 95 0.48 6.30 -7.36
CA SER A 95 -0.47 5.22 -7.62
C SER A 95 0.24 3.90 -7.93
N GLU A 96 1.27 3.87 -8.78
CA GLU A 96 1.90 2.58 -9.14
C GLU A 96 2.44 1.81 -7.93
N ASP A 97 3.18 2.46 -7.03
CA ASP A 97 3.69 1.81 -5.82
C ASP A 97 2.55 1.35 -4.89
N THR A 98 1.50 2.16 -4.81
CA THR A 98 0.29 1.81 -4.04
C THR A 98 -0.38 0.55 -4.59
N TYR A 99 -0.54 0.44 -5.91
CA TYR A 99 -1.23 -0.70 -6.51
C TYR A 99 -0.39 -1.97 -6.42
N ARG A 100 0.93 -1.88 -6.58
CA ARG A 100 1.83 -3.03 -6.34
C ARG A 100 1.81 -3.49 -4.89
N THR A 101 1.71 -2.54 -3.96
CA THR A 101 1.57 -2.85 -2.53
C THR A 101 0.26 -3.60 -2.26
N LEU A 102 -0.84 -3.20 -2.90
CA LEU A 102 -2.12 -3.90 -2.78
C LEU A 102 -2.10 -5.34 -3.34
N MET A 103 -1.16 -5.68 -4.22
CA MET A 103 -0.98 -7.06 -4.69
C MET A 103 -0.30 -7.96 -3.65
N ALA A 104 0.34 -7.38 -2.63
CA ALA A 104 1.11 -8.10 -1.62
C ALA A 104 0.35 -8.33 -0.30
N VAL A 105 -0.93 -7.98 -0.25
CA VAL A 105 -1.77 -8.03 0.96
C VAL A 105 -2.99 -8.90 0.79
N ASP A 106 -3.50 -9.42 1.90
CA ASP A 106 -4.68 -10.29 1.95
C ASP A 106 -5.94 -9.51 2.36
N SER A 107 -5.80 -8.32 2.94
CA SER A 107 -6.90 -7.40 3.23
C SER A 107 -6.46 -5.94 3.17
N ALA A 108 -7.41 -5.02 3.22
CA ALA A 108 -7.15 -3.59 3.31
C ALA A 108 -7.94 -2.93 4.46
N VAL A 109 -7.33 -1.93 5.08
CA VAL A 109 -7.97 -1.05 6.06
C VAL A 109 -8.17 0.31 5.41
N MET A 110 -9.42 0.68 5.16
CA MET A 110 -9.80 1.94 4.55
C MET A 110 -10.05 3.00 5.63
N VAL A 111 -9.24 4.05 5.64
CA VAL A 111 -9.38 5.16 6.61
C VAL A 111 -10.10 6.32 5.95
N ILE A 112 -11.19 6.76 6.57
CA ILE A 112 -12.04 7.86 6.10
C ILE A 112 -12.02 8.98 7.15
N ASP A 113 -12.00 10.23 6.70
CA ASP A 113 -12.17 11.38 7.59
C ASP A 113 -13.68 11.63 7.81
N ALA A 114 -14.14 11.54 9.07
CA ALA A 114 -15.55 11.75 9.42
C ALA A 114 -16.11 13.11 8.96
N ALA A 115 -15.26 14.13 8.83
CA ALA A 115 -15.69 15.46 8.37
C ALA A 115 -15.88 15.54 6.86
N LYS A 116 -15.20 14.67 6.09
CA LYS A 116 -15.18 14.75 4.63
C LYS A 116 -15.96 13.64 3.93
N GLY A 117 -15.99 12.44 4.51
CA GLY A 117 -16.58 11.27 3.86
C GLY A 117 -15.66 10.69 2.77
N ILE A 118 -16.27 10.18 1.69
CA ILE A 118 -15.54 9.48 0.64
C ILE A 118 -14.89 10.48 -0.33
N GLU A 119 -13.56 10.49 -0.37
CA GLU A 119 -12.77 11.35 -1.27
C GLU A 119 -12.24 10.57 -2.49
N ALA A 120 -11.84 11.30 -3.54
CA ALA A 120 -11.49 10.72 -4.85
C ALA A 120 -10.38 9.65 -4.81
N GLN A 121 -9.37 9.82 -3.95
CA GLN A 121 -8.29 8.84 -3.82
C GLN A 121 -8.78 7.57 -3.12
N THR A 122 -9.60 7.70 -2.07
CA THR A 122 -10.24 6.56 -1.38
C THR A 122 -11.05 5.73 -2.37
N LEU A 123 -11.87 6.38 -3.20
CA LEU A 123 -12.67 5.71 -4.23
C LEU A 123 -11.80 4.98 -5.26
N LYS A 124 -10.69 5.59 -5.71
CA LYS A 124 -9.76 4.94 -6.65
C LYS A 124 -9.16 3.67 -6.04
N LEU A 125 -8.61 3.75 -4.81
CA LEU A 125 -7.97 2.63 -4.14
C LEU A 125 -8.99 1.52 -3.80
N PHE A 126 -10.19 1.88 -3.38
CA PHE A 126 -11.29 0.93 -3.17
C PHE A 126 -11.59 0.11 -4.42
N LYS A 127 -11.68 0.75 -5.60
CA LYS A 127 -11.93 0.03 -6.86
C LYS A 127 -10.86 -1.01 -7.15
N VAL A 128 -9.59 -0.72 -6.83
CA VAL A 128 -8.48 -1.69 -6.99
C VAL A 128 -8.69 -2.89 -6.07
N CYS A 129 -8.97 -2.65 -4.79
CA CYS A 129 -9.24 -3.71 -3.83
C CYS A 129 -10.42 -4.59 -4.27
N ARG A 130 -11.51 -3.95 -4.71
CA ARG A 130 -12.72 -4.64 -5.20
C ARG A 130 -12.45 -5.50 -6.44
N MET A 131 -11.71 -4.97 -7.42
CA MET A 131 -11.33 -5.74 -8.62
C MET A 131 -10.49 -6.98 -8.30
N ARG A 132 -9.82 -7.00 -7.15
CA ARG A 132 -8.98 -8.11 -6.68
C ARG A 132 -9.67 -8.97 -5.62
N GLY A 133 -10.91 -8.68 -5.25
CA GLY A 133 -11.61 -9.39 -4.18
C GLY A 133 -10.95 -9.25 -2.81
N ILE A 134 -10.17 -8.18 -2.57
CA ILE A 134 -9.50 -7.94 -1.29
C ILE A 134 -10.54 -7.47 -0.27
N PRO A 135 -10.73 -8.17 0.86
CA PRO A 135 -11.59 -7.73 1.97
C PRO A 135 -11.20 -6.37 2.52
N ILE A 136 -12.19 -5.53 2.81
CA ILE A 136 -11.97 -4.14 3.25
C ILE A 136 -12.60 -3.91 4.62
N PHE A 137 -11.80 -3.42 5.57
CA PHE A 137 -12.24 -2.98 6.89
C PHE A 137 -12.24 -1.45 6.91
N THR A 138 -13.34 -0.83 7.31
CA THR A 138 -13.45 0.63 7.29
C THR A 138 -13.23 1.23 8.68
N PHE A 139 -12.35 2.23 8.78
CA PHE A 139 -12.16 3.04 9.97
C PHE A 139 -12.50 4.51 9.69
N ILE A 140 -13.64 4.96 10.20
CA ILE A 140 -14.07 6.35 10.23
C ILE A 140 -13.32 7.07 11.36
N ASN A 141 -12.34 7.88 10.96
CA ASN A 141 -11.42 8.57 11.84
C ASN A 141 -11.87 9.99 12.15
N LYS A 142 -11.24 10.59 13.17
CA LYS A 142 -11.41 11.98 13.60
C LYS A 142 -12.76 12.28 14.24
N MET A 143 -13.35 11.31 14.94
CA MET A 143 -14.56 11.52 15.75
C MET A 143 -14.34 12.55 16.90
N ASP A 144 -13.09 12.89 17.23
CA ASP A 144 -12.73 14.01 18.12
C ASP A 144 -13.01 15.40 17.52
N ARG A 145 -13.51 15.46 16.28
CA ARG A 145 -13.87 16.69 15.57
C ARG A 145 -15.32 16.63 15.12
N GLN A 146 -15.89 17.82 14.89
CA GLN A 146 -17.20 17.93 14.24
C GLN A 146 -17.09 17.48 12.79
N GLY A 147 -18.08 16.72 12.32
CA GLY A 147 -18.10 16.13 10.99
C GLY A 147 -19.51 15.81 10.52
N LYS A 148 -19.63 14.89 9.55
CA LYS A 148 -20.92 14.39 9.09
C LYS A 148 -21.54 13.45 10.13
N MET A 149 -22.87 13.26 10.05
CA MET A 149 -23.56 12.31 10.92
C MET A 149 -23.15 10.86 10.59
N PRO A 150 -23.04 9.96 11.58
CA PRO A 150 -22.65 8.57 11.35
C PRO A 150 -23.52 7.83 10.32
N LEU A 151 -24.85 8.00 10.38
CA LEU A 151 -25.78 7.43 9.40
C LEU A 151 -25.55 7.97 7.98
N GLU A 152 -25.26 9.26 7.83
CA GLU A 152 -24.94 9.88 6.53
C GLU A 152 -23.64 9.30 5.95
N LEU A 153 -22.64 9.06 6.81
CA LEU A 153 -21.36 8.47 6.40
C LEU A 153 -21.52 7.02 5.92
N LEU A 154 -22.37 6.22 6.59
CA LEU A 154 -22.70 4.87 6.12
C LEU A 154 -23.42 4.92 4.77
N ALA A 155 -24.45 5.76 4.66
CA ALA A 155 -25.22 5.88 3.42
C ALA A 155 -24.33 6.33 2.24
N GLU A 156 -23.47 7.33 2.46
CA GLU A 156 -22.49 7.78 1.46
C GLU A 156 -21.52 6.65 1.09
N LEU A 157 -21.04 5.89 2.06
CA LEU A 157 -20.15 4.75 1.84
C LEU A 157 -20.83 3.71 0.95
N GLU A 158 -22.04 3.29 1.27
CA GLU A 158 -22.78 2.28 0.51
C GLU A 158 -23.14 2.75 -0.90
N GLU A 159 -23.61 3.99 -1.04
CA GLU A 159 -24.00 4.57 -2.33
C GLU A 159 -22.80 4.73 -3.27
N VAL A 160 -21.69 5.28 -2.77
CA VAL A 160 -20.53 5.63 -3.59
C VAL A 160 -19.66 4.41 -3.89
N LEU A 161 -19.48 3.51 -2.92
CA LEU A 161 -18.63 2.33 -3.07
C LEU A 161 -19.39 1.11 -3.58
N GLY A 162 -20.72 1.07 -3.40
CA GLY A 162 -21.56 -0.05 -3.82
C GLY A 162 -21.20 -1.35 -3.10
N ILE A 163 -20.98 -1.28 -1.78
CA ILE A 163 -20.65 -2.38 -0.87
C ILE A 163 -21.56 -2.26 0.37
N GLU A 164 -22.01 -3.38 0.93
CA GLU A 164 -22.79 -3.34 2.17
C GLU A 164 -21.89 -2.92 3.34
N SER A 165 -22.43 -2.16 4.30
CA SER A 165 -21.71 -1.79 5.51
C SER A 165 -22.32 -2.44 6.75
N TYR A 166 -21.47 -2.87 7.68
CA TYR A 166 -21.90 -3.31 9.02
C TYR A 166 -21.13 -2.54 10.10
N PRO A 167 -21.77 -1.61 10.84
CA PRO A 167 -21.14 -0.91 11.94
C PRO A 167 -20.80 -1.86 13.09
N MET A 168 -19.52 -2.11 13.33
CA MET A 168 -19.05 -2.93 14.45
C MET A 168 -19.14 -2.17 15.77
N ASN A 169 -18.93 -0.86 15.72
CA ASN A 169 -19.19 0.05 16.81
C ASN A 169 -19.94 1.30 16.32
N TRP A 170 -20.46 2.09 17.26
CA TRP A 170 -21.24 3.28 16.99
C TRP A 170 -20.83 4.43 17.91
N PRO A 171 -20.61 5.65 17.41
CA PRO A 171 -20.15 6.75 18.24
C PRO A 171 -21.28 7.38 19.05
N ILE A 172 -21.02 7.62 20.33
CA ILE A 172 -21.90 8.38 21.23
C ILE A 172 -21.42 9.83 21.21
N GLY A 173 -22.01 10.63 20.32
CA GLY A 173 -21.64 12.02 20.09
C GLY A 173 -20.42 12.19 19.18
N MET A 174 -19.96 13.44 19.01
CA MET A 174 -18.81 13.78 18.18
C MET A 174 -18.13 15.07 18.64
N GLY A 175 -16.92 15.33 18.17
CA GLY A 175 -16.21 16.56 18.46
C GLY A 175 -15.91 16.71 19.95
N LYS A 176 -16.33 17.84 20.52
CA LYS A 176 -16.18 18.12 21.96
C LYS A 176 -17.14 17.32 22.83
N GLU A 177 -18.19 16.78 22.24
CA GLU A 177 -19.27 16.06 22.94
C GLU A 177 -19.19 14.55 22.70
N LEU A 178 -18.09 14.08 22.10
CA LEU A 178 -17.80 12.66 22.00
C LEU A 178 -17.66 12.08 23.41
N ALA A 179 -18.55 11.15 23.76
CA ALA A 179 -18.63 10.55 25.08
C ALA A 179 -18.13 9.09 25.11
N GLY A 180 -18.30 8.34 24.02
CA GLY A 180 -17.94 6.93 23.97
C GLY A 180 -18.14 6.27 22.61
N LEU A 181 -17.85 4.98 22.53
CA LEU A 181 -18.20 4.10 21.41
C LEU A 181 -19.01 2.93 21.96
N TYR A 182 -20.20 2.71 21.40
CA TYR A 182 -20.98 1.49 21.63
C TYR A 182 -20.45 0.38 20.73
N ASP A 183 -19.82 -0.64 21.29
CA ASP A 183 -19.35 -1.83 20.56
C ASP A 183 -20.50 -2.82 20.42
N ARG A 184 -21.10 -2.87 19.22
CA ARG A 184 -22.24 -3.74 18.91
C ARG A 184 -21.87 -5.21 18.95
N TYR A 185 -20.61 -5.54 18.61
CA TYR A 185 -20.14 -6.91 18.51
C TYR A 185 -19.76 -7.50 19.88
N HIS A 186 -18.96 -6.78 20.67
CA HIS A 186 -18.53 -7.23 22.00
C HIS A 186 -19.52 -6.88 23.12
N ARG A 187 -20.56 -6.10 22.81
CA ARG A 187 -21.60 -5.64 23.75
C ARG A 187 -21.02 -4.87 24.95
N VAL A 188 -20.17 -3.89 24.67
CA VAL A 188 -19.57 -2.99 25.66
C VAL A 188 -19.60 -1.55 25.18
N ILE A 189 -19.57 -0.58 26.07
CA ILE A 189 -19.30 0.82 25.76
C ILE A 189 -17.85 1.16 26.13
N GLU A 190 -17.06 1.59 25.15
CA GLU A 190 -15.73 2.15 25.37
C GLU A 190 -15.85 3.64 25.69
N GLN A 191 -15.41 4.05 26.87
CA GLN A 191 -15.51 5.44 27.33
C GLN A 191 -14.44 6.34 26.69
N TYR A 192 -14.84 7.54 26.24
CA TYR A 192 -13.88 8.53 25.75
C TYR A 192 -13.28 9.31 26.93
N ARG A 193 -11.95 9.21 27.10
CA ARG A 193 -11.19 9.91 28.16
C ARG A 193 -11.73 9.65 29.58
N SER A 194 -11.82 8.38 29.96
CA SER A 194 -12.13 8.01 31.35
C SER A 194 -11.02 8.48 32.31
N GLU A 195 -11.39 9.18 33.38
CA GLU A 195 -10.52 9.42 34.54
C GLU A 195 -10.54 8.23 35.53
N GLU A 196 -11.50 7.32 35.38
CA GLU A 196 -11.68 6.12 36.18
C GLU A 196 -11.03 4.90 35.50
N ASP A 197 -10.59 3.90 36.29
CA ASP A 197 -9.87 2.70 35.82
C ASP A 197 -10.71 1.80 34.86
N GLU A 198 -12.02 2.00 34.75
CA GLU A 198 -12.91 1.18 33.92
C GLU A 198 -13.18 1.79 32.54
N ARG A 199 -12.28 1.54 31.58
CA ARG A 199 -12.43 2.00 30.18
C ARG A 199 -13.62 1.37 29.42
N PHE A 200 -14.01 0.15 29.76
CA PHE A 200 -15.04 -0.62 29.06
C PHE A 200 -16.19 -0.95 30.01
N LEU A 201 -17.41 -0.56 29.64
CA LEU A 201 -18.62 -0.77 30.42
C LEU A 201 -19.49 -1.86 29.78
N PRO A 202 -19.89 -2.92 30.51
CA PRO A 202 -20.67 -4.01 29.93
C PRO A 202 -22.14 -3.64 29.69
N LEU A 203 -22.69 -4.13 28.58
CA LEU A 203 -24.12 -3.98 28.24
C LEU A 203 -24.97 -5.16 28.72
N GLY A 204 -26.22 -4.88 29.10
CA GLY A 204 -27.28 -5.82 29.44
C GLY A 204 -27.86 -6.53 28.22
N GLU A 205 -28.88 -7.37 28.43
CA GLU A 205 -29.55 -8.09 27.33
C GLU A 205 -30.41 -7.16 26.46
N ASP A 206 -30.96 -6.10 27.06
CA ASP A 206 -31.72 -5.03 26.42
C ASP A 206 -30.86 -4.07 25.59
N GLY A 207 -29.54 -4.20 25.64
CA GLY A 207 -28.60 -3.36 24.91
C GLY A 207 -28.27 -2.04 25.62
N ASP A 208 -28.83 -1.77 26.80
CA ASP A 208 -28.43 -0.67 27.67
C ASP A 208 -27.32 -1.11 28.64
N LEU A 209 -26.75 -0.20 29.43
CA LEU A 209 -25.72 -0.52 30.41
C LEU A 209 -26.25 -1.39 31.55
N LYS A 210 -25.45 -2.37 31.97
CA LYS A 210 -25.79 -3.22 33.13
C LYS A 210 -25.92 -2.42 34.43
N GLU A 211 -25.11 -1.38 34.56
CA GLU A 211 -25.06 -0.51 35.73
C GLU A 211 -25.17 0.95 35.30
N ALA A 212 -25.89 1.75 36.10
CA ALA A 212 -26.09 3.16 35.79
C ALA A 212 -24.74 3.89 35.78
N HIS A 213 -24.49 4.64 34.71
CA HIS A 213 -23.20 5.30 34.50
C HIS A 213 -23.37 6.75 34.05
N ALA A 214 -22.38 7.61 34.33
CA ALA A 214 -22.43 9.02 33.99
C ALA A 214 -22.59 9.29 32.48
N ILE A 215 -22.14 8.35 31.63
CA ILE A 215 -22.26 8.44 30.18
C ILE A 215 -23.72 8.49 29.69
N GLN A 216 -24.67 7.91 30.44
CA GLN A 216 -26.11 7.96 30.13
C GLN A 216 -26.67 9.39 30.23
N LYS A 217 -25.94 10.31 30.87
CA LYS A 217 -26.30 11.74 30.94
C LYS A 217 -25.80 12.54 29.74
N SER A 218 -25.05 11.90 28.83
CA SER A 218 -24.64 12.53 27.57
C SER A 218 -25.88 12.89 26.74
N LEU A 219 -25.85 14.05 26.08
CA LEU A 219 -26.91 14.48 25.18
C LEU A 219 -27.13 13.52 24.00
N TYR A 220 -26.12 12.69 23.69
CA TYR A 220 -26.12 11.78 22.54
C TYR A 220 -26.33 10.32 22.91
N TYR A 221 -26.55 9.99 24.19
CA TYR A 221 -26.71 8.60 24.62
C TYR A 221 -27.98 7.98 24.03
N ASP A 222 -29.13 8.58 24.30
CA ASP A 222 -30.43 8.10 23.81
C ASP A 222 -30.47 8.08 22.28
N GLN A 223 -29.93 9.14 21.65
CA GLN A 223 -29.81 9.20 20.18
C GLN A 223 -29.00 8.02 19.64
N ALA A 224 -27.85 7.69 20.24
CA ALA A 224 -27.03 6.58 19.79
C ALA A 224 -27.77 5.24 19.92
N LEU A 225 -28.52 5.03 21.00
CA LEU A 225 -29.35 3.83 21.17
C LEU A 225 -30.47 3.75 20.13
N GLU A 226 -31.16 4.85 19.84
CA GLU A 226 -32.18 4.91 18.78
C GLU A 226 -31.59 4.59 17.40
N GLU A 227 -30.41 5.15 17.08
CA GLU A 227 -29.71 4.86 15.83
C GLU A 227 -29.26 3.40 15.75
N ILE A 228 -28.81 2.80 16.86
CA ILE A 228 -28.46 1.37 16.91
C ILE A 228 -29.70 0.50 16.71
N MET A 229 -30.83 0.83 17.33
CA MET A 229 -32.09 0.11 17.09
C MET A 229 -32.50 0.18 15.62
N LEU A 230 -32.35 1.34 14.97
CA LEU A 230 -32.59 1.48 13.54
C LEU A 230 -31.64 0.60 12.72
N LEU A 231 -30.36 0.51 13.08
CA LEU A 231 -29.38 -0.36 12.42
C LEU A 231 -29.71 -1.84 12.60
N ASP A 232 -30.25 -2.23 13.76
CA ASP A 232 -30.65 -3.62 14.04
C ASP A 232 -31.95 -4.01 13.30
N GLU A 233 -32.86 -3.06 13.07
CA GLU A 233 -34.14 -3.30 12.37
C GLU A 233 -34.05 -3.16 10.84
N ALA A 234 -33.24 -2.21 10.35
CA ALA A 234 -33.22 -1.81 8.93
C ALA A 234 -31.82 -1.81 8.29
N GLY A 235 -30.75 -2.07 9.07
CA GLY A 235 -29.40 -2.19 8.55
C GLY A 235 -29.11 -3.55 7.91
N ASN A 236 -27.88 -3.71 7.41
CA ASN A 236 -27.43 -4.99 6.87
C ASN A 236 -27.14 -5.98 8.01
N ASP A 237 -27.46 -7.25 7.79
CA ASP A 237 -27.06 -8.33 8.70
C ASP A 237 -25.55 -8.57 8.65
N PHE A 238 -24.97 -8.88 9.80
CA PHE A 238 -23.56 -9.27 9.88
C PHE A 238 -23.31 -10.61 9.16
N SER A 239 -22.37 -10.63 8.20
CA SER A 239 -21.92 -11.89 7.58
C SER A 239 -20.40 -11.93 7.44
N ARG A 240 -19.79 -12.89 8.14
CA ARG A 240 -18.35 -13.16 8.02
C ARG A 240 -17.96 -13.57 6.60
N GLU A 241 -18.81 -14.35 5.95
CA GLU A 241 -18.59 -14.84 4.58
C GLU A 241 -18.57 -13.67 3.60
N ARG A 242 -19.52 -12.73 3.69
CA ARG A 242 -19.54 -11.52 2.85
C ARG A 242 -18.35 -10.60 3.10
N ILE A 243 -17.87 -10.51 4.34
CA ILE A 243 -16.65 -9.74 4.65
C ILE A 243 -15.44 -10.35 3.95
N ILE A 244 -15.25 -11.68 4.05
CA ILE A 244 -14.14 -12.39 3.40
C ILE A 244 -14.26 -12.37 1.87
N ALA A 245 -15.47 -12.31 1.33
CA ALA A 245 -15.70 -12.14 -0.11
C ALA A 245 -15.49 -10.70 -0.60
N GLY A 246 -15.32 -9.72 0.29
CA GLY A 246 -15.22 -8.30 -0.05
C GLY A 246 -16.57 -7.68 -0.49
N GLU A 247 -17.69 -8.29 -0.10
CA GLU A 247 -19.06 -7.86 -0.40
C GLU A 247 -19.69 -7.02 0.72
N GLN A 248 -19.16 -7.15 1.94
CA GLN A 248 -19.55 -6.36 3.11
C GLN A 248 -18.30 -5.79 3.81
N THR A 249 -18.34 -4.54 4.25
CA THR A 249 -17.26 -3.90 5.01
C THR A 249 -17.67 -3.67 6.46
N PRO A 250 -16.92 -4.21 7.44
CA PRO A 250 -17.12 -3.85 8.83
C PRO A 250 -16.61 -2.42 9.08
N VAL A 251 -17.47 -1.58 9.66
CA VAL A 251 -17.21 -0.16 9.88
C VAL A 251 -16.94 0.11 11.36
N PHE A 252 -15.86 0.84 11.63
CA PHE A 252 -15.45 1.25 12.96
C PHE A 252 -15.31 2.77 13.00
N PHE A 253 -15.79 3.38 14.07
CA PHE A 253 -15.64 4.80 14.37
C PHE A 253 -14.60 4.97 15.47
N GLY A 254 -13.82 6.04 15.39
CA GLY A 254 -12.85 6.38 16.42
C GLY A 254 -12.00 7.61 16.13
N SER A 255 -10.96 7.78 16.93
CA SER A 255 -9.98 8.85 16.79
C SER A 255 -8.57 8.31 17.01
N ALA A 256 -7.86 8.10 15.90
CA ALA A 256 -6.45 7.68 15.94
C ALA A 256 -5.56 8.72 16.65
N LEU A 257 -5.90 10.01 16.58
CA LEU A 257 -5.13 11.06 17.24
C LEU A 257 -5.15 10.93 18.77
N THR A 258 -6.28 10.50 19.32
CA THR A 258 -6.49 10.36 20.76
C THR A 258 -6.39 8.92 21.24
N ASN A 259 -5.96 8.01 20.36
CA ASN A 259 -5.90 6.57 20.59
C ASN A 259 -7.23 5.95 21.06
N PHE A 260 -8.34 6.42 20.50
CA PHE A 260 -9.69 6.02 20.89
C PHE A 260 -10.35 5.18 19.79
N GLY A 261 -10.92 4.02 20.16
CA GLY A 261 -11.50 3.05 19.22
C GLY A 261 -10.49 2.23 18.40
N VAL A 262 -9.19 2.56 18.45
CA VAL A 262 -8.15 1.84 17.68
C VAL A 262 -7.89 0.44 18.25
N GLU A 263 -7.91 0.28 19.56
CA GLU A 263 -7.76 -1.02 20.22
C GLU A 263 -8.93 -1.95 19.87
N THR A 264 -10.15 -1.43 20.00
CA THR A 264 -11.39 -2.11 19.65
C THR A 264 -11.38 -2.53 18.18
N PHE A 265 -10.94 -1.64 17.29
CA PHE A 265 -10.70 -1.96 15.89
C PHE A 265 -9.68 -3.09 15.73
N LEU A 266 -8.47 -2.99 16.31
CA LEU A 266 -7.41 -3.97 16.12
C LEU A 266 -7.80 -5.36 16.64
N ARG A 267 -8.44 -5.44 17.80
CA ARG A 267 -8.96 -6.70 18.37
C ARG A 267 -9.90 -7.39 17.39
N THR A 268 -10.92 -6.66 16.93
CA THR A 268 -11.92 -7.17 15.99
C THR A 268 -11.30 -7.51 14.63
N PHE A 269 -10.41 -6.66 14.13
CA PHE A 269 -9.72 -6.84 12.86
C PHE A 269 -8.98 -8.17 12.84
N VAL A 270 -8.24 -8.52 13.90
CA VAL A 270 -7.46 -9.77 13.94
C VAL A 270 -8.34 -11.02 13.88
N ASP A 271 -9.54 -10.98 14.46
CA ASP A 271 -10.48 -12.11 14.46
C ASP A 271 -11.08 -12.39 13.07
N PHE A 272 -11.24 -11.35 12.25
CA PHE A 272 -11.91 -11.43 10.95
C PHE A 272 -10.98 -11.32 9.74
N ALA A 273 -9.82 -10.68 9.89
CA ALA A 273 -8.88 -10.51 8.81
C ALA A 273 -8.43 -11.89 8.29
N PRO A 274 -8.39 -12.08 6.96
CA PRO A 274 -8.04 -13.36 6.37
C PRO A 274 -6.61 -13.76 6.70
N ALA A 275 -6.39 -15.07 6.75
CA ALA A 275 -5.05 -15.63 6.66
C ALA A 275 -4.51 -15.46 5.22
N PRO A 276 -3.22 -15.71 4.96
CA PRO A 276 -2.63 -15.64 3.64
C PRO A 276 -3.41 -16.45 2.61
N SER A 277 -3.80 -15.77 1.53
CA SER A 277 -4.59 -16.33 0.43
C SER A 277 -3.73 -17.13 -0.55
N SER A 278 -4.40 -17.96 -1.38
CA SER A 278 -3.78 -18.62 -2.51
C SER A 278 -3.45 -17.63 -3.63
N HIS A 279 -2.41 -17.91 -4.42
CA HIS A 279 -1.98 -17.05 -5.52
C HIS A 279 -2.06 -17.75 -6.88
N GLU A 280 -2.59 -17.07 -7.89
CA GLU A 280 -2.63 -17.53 -9.28
C GLU A 280 -1.24 -17.53 -9.92
N SER A 281 -0.96 -18.56 -10.73
CA SER A 281 0.32 -18.70 -11.43
C SER A 281 0.17 -19.39 -12.79
N ASN A 282 1.24 -19.39 -13.58
CA ASN A 282 1.31 -20.14 -14.84
C ASN A 282 1.15 -21.67 -14.68
N GLU A 283 1.26 -22.20 -13.45
CA GLU A 283 1.07 -23.61 -13.11
C GLU A 283 -0.26 -23.88 -12.38
N GLY A 284 -1.16 -22.88 -12.35
CA GLY A 284 -2.42 -22.90 -11.61
C GLY A 284 -2.32 -22.27 -10.22
N VAL A 285 -3.33 -22.49 -9.39
CA VAL A 285 -3.41 -21.93 -8.02
C VAL A 285 -2.35 -22.52 -7.11
N ILE A 286 -1.60 -21.66 -6.42
CA ILE A 286 -0.62 -22.02 -5.39
C ILE A 286 -1.20 -21.70 -4.01
N GLU A 287 -1.49 -22.75 -3.25
CA GLU A 287 -1.96 -22.63 -1.86
C GLU A 287 -0.87 -22.09 -0.94
N ALA A 288 -1.29 -21.28 0.04
CA ALA A 288 -0.37 -20.66 1.00
C ALA A 288 0.38 -21.69 1.88
N ASP A 289 -0.22 -22.84 2.12
CA ASP A 289 0.37 -23.93 2.90
C ASP A 289 1.18 -24.94 2.06
N ASN A 290 1.36 -24.68 0.76
CA ASN A 290 2.20 -25.51 -0.09
C ASN A 290 3.63 -25.54 0.48
N PRO A 291 4.25 -26.72 0.67
CA PRO A 291 5.54 -26.84 1.36
C PRO A 291 6.72 -26.24 0.57
N LYS A 292 6.57 -26.00 -0.73
CA LYS A 292 7.63 -25.40 -1.55
C LYS A 292 7.61 -23.89 -1.37
N PHE A 293 8.79 -23.32 -1.16
CA PHE A 293 8.95 -21.88 -1.05
C PHE A 293 8.68 -21.22 -2.39
N SER A 294 7.81 -20.22 -2.37
CA SER A 294 7.62 -19.31 -3.49
C SER A 294 7.24 -17.92 -3.00
N GLY A 295 7.62 -16.91 -3.78
CA GLY A 295 7.19 -15.54 -3.55
C GLY A 295 7.54 -14.64 -4.72
N PHE A 296 6.95 -13.46 -4.77
CA PHE A 296 7.21 -12.46 -5.80
C PHE A 296 7.70 -11.15 -5.21
N ILE A 297 8.53 -10.45 -5.97
CA ILE A 297 9.07 -9.15 -5.62
C ILE A 297 8.05 -8.08 -6.04
N PHE A 298 7.47 -7.38 -5.08
CA PHE A 298 6.46 -6.36 -5.35
C PHE A 298 6.99 -4.93 -5.26
N LYS A 299 8.11 -4.75 -4.55
CA LYS A 299 8.72 -3.45 -4.31
C LYS A 299 10.23 -3.58 -4.27
N ILE A 300 10.92 -2.57 -4.80
CA ILE A 300 12.37 -2.44 -4.67
C ILE A 300 12.65 -1.02 -4.19
N GLN A 301 13.52 -0.89 -3.20
CA GLN A 301 13.94 0.40 -2.66
C GLN A 301 15.47 0.47 -2.63
N ALA A 302 16.04 1.46 -3.29
CA ALA A 302 17.48 1.70 -3.28
C ALA A 302 17.84 2.76 -2.24
N ASN A 303 19.11 2.71 -1.83
CA ASN A 303 19.77 3.72 -1.00
C ASN A 303 19.10 3.99 0.35
N MET A 304 18.53 2.96 1.00
CA MET A 304 17.96 3.11 2.33
C MET A 304 19.00 3.44 3.41
N ASN A 305 20.27 3.05 3.21
CA ASN A 305 21.37 3.48 4.07
C ASN A 305 22.34 4.36 3.28
N PRO A 306 22.45 5.67 3.57
CA PRO A 306 23.35 6.57 2.87
C PRO A 306 24.82 6.14 2.89
N ALA A 307 25.25 5.41 3.92
CA ALA A 307 26.63 4.97 4.09
C ALA A 307 26.99 3.75 3.21
N HIS A 308 26.05 2.83 3.01
CA HIS A 308 26.29 1.56 2.30
C HIS A 308 25.63 1.49 0.92
N ARG A 309 24.73 2.43 0.61
CA ARG A 309 23.93 2.47 -0.64
C ARG A 309 23.22 1.14 -0.91
N ASP A 310 22.70 0.55 0.16
CA ASP A 310 22.03 -0.74 0.11
C ASP A 310 20.73 -0.63 -0.68
N ARG A 311 20.47 -1.64 -1.49
CA ARG A 311 19.20 -1.82 -2.19
C ARG A 311 18.53 -3.07 -1.66
N ILE A 312 17.23 -2.97 -1.42
CA ILE A 312 16.43 -4.06 -0.87
C ILE A 312 15.25 -4.32 -1.80
N ALA A 313 15.09 -5.59 -2.17
CA ALA A 313 13.90 -6.08 -2.85
C ALA A 313 12.96 -6.72 -1.82
N PHE A 314 11.74 -6.21 -1.73
CA PHE A 314 10.70 -6.74 -0.85
C PHE A 314 9.96 -7.85 -1.57
N ILE A 315 9.99 -9.03 -0.97
CA ILE A 315 9.29 -10.22 -1.46
C ILE A 315 8.10 -10.51 -0.55
N ARG A 316 6.95 -10.75 -1.17
CA ARG A 316 5.79 -11.37 -0.53
C ARG A 316 5.96 -12.88 -0.62
N ILE A 317 6.01 -13.57 0.52
CA ILE A 317 6.03 -15.03 0.54
C ILE A 317 4.60 -15.52 0.25
N CYS A 318 4.47 -16.31 -0.80
CA CYS A 318 3.19 -16.86 -1.27
C CYS A 318 2.97 -18.28 -0.75
N SER A 319 4.04 -19.07 -0.62
CA SER A 319 3.94 -20.42 -0.09
C SER A 319 5.23 -20.88 0.55
N GLY A 320 5.12 -21.92 1.38
CA GLY A 320 6.23 -22.61 1.99
C GLY A 320 6.92 -21.78 3.06
N GLU A 321 8.18 -22.13 3.30
CA GLU A 321 8.97 -21.54 4.36
C GLU A 321 10.28 -21.00 3.80
N PHE A 322 10.54 -19.74 4.15
CA PHE A 322 11.85 -19.13 3.99
C PHE A 322 12.75 -19.60 5.13
N GLU A 323 13.91 -20.15 4.79
CA GLU A 323 15.00 -20.41 5.72
C GLU A 323 16.25 -19.64 5.28
N ARG A 324 16.90 -18.99 6.24
CA ARG A 324 18.12 -18.23 5.93
C ARG A 324 19.20 -19.13 5.32
N GLY A 325 19.72 -18.70 4.19
CA GLY A 325 20.74 -19.43 3.44
C GLY A 325 20.18 -20.54 2.55
N MET A 326 18.86 -20.63 2.36
CA MET A 326 18.28 -21.54 1.38
C MET A 326 18.69 -21.18 -0.05
N ASN A 327 18.71 -22.19 -0.92
CA ASN A 327 18.90 -22.01 -2.36
C ASN A 327 17.56 -21.83 -3.04
N VAL A 328 17.47 -20.82 -3.89
CA VAL A 328 16.30 -20.50 -4.70
C VAL A 328 16.70 -20.24 -6.13
N THR A 329 15.74 -20.25 -7.03
CA THR A 329 15.89 -19.91 -8.43
C THR A 329 15.07 -18.66 -8.73
N LEU A 330 15.69 -17.69 -9.40
CA LEU A 330 15.01 -16.53 -9.97
C LEU A 330 14.41 -16.92 -11.33
N THR A 331 13.09 -17.09 -11.43
CA THR A 331 12.46 -17.74 -12.58
C THR A 331 12.80 -17.05 -13.90
N ARG A 332 12.70 -15.71 -13.97
CA ARG A 332 12.97 -14.91 -15.18
C ARG A 332 14.34 -15.19 -15.81
N THR A 333 15.38 -15.39 -14.99
CA THR A 333 16.75 -15.59 -15.48
C THR A 333 17.22 -17.04 -15.43
N GLY A 334 16.48 -17.90 -14.72
CA GLY A 334 16.90 -19.26 -14.41
C GLY A 334 18.11 -19.36 -13.48
N LYS A 335 18.62 -18.24 -12.95
CA LYS A 335 19.80 -18.25 -12.07
C LYS A 335 19.43 -18.74 -10.68
N SER A 336 20.19 -19.72 -10.19
CA SER A 336 20.13 -20.15 -8.79
C SER A 336 20.95 -19.20 -7.91
N MET A 337 20.45 -18.90 -6.72
CA MET A 337 21.10 -18.03 -5.74
C MET A 337 20.79 -18.46 -4.31
N LYS A 338 21.67 -18.08 -3.40
CA LYS A 338 21.54 -18.37 -1.97
C LYS A 338 21.03 -17.13 -1.22
N LEU A 339 19.94 -17.27 -0.47
CA LEU A 339 19.34 -16.16 0.29
C LEU A 339 19.98 -16.04 1.69
N ALA A 340 21.25 -15.65 1.76
CA ALA A 340 22.00 -15.58 3.02
C ALA A 340 21.76 -14.28 3.83
N ASN A 341 21.41 -13.19 3.14
CA ASN A 341 21.24 -11.84 3.70
C ASN A 341 19.79 -11.40 3.50
N SER A 342 18.95 -11.74 4.48
CA SER A 342 17.53 -11.42 4.54
C SER A 342 17.22 -10.59 5.79
N THR A 343 16.43 -9.54 5.61
CA THR A 343 16.08 -8.60 6.67
C THR A 343 14.56 -8.57 6.87
N GLN A 344 14.13 -8.50 8.13
CA GLN A 344 12.77 -8.20 8.53
C GLN A 344 12.73 -6.74 8.92
N PHE A 345 11.68 -6.06 8.50
CA PHE A 345 11.46 -4.68 8.89
C PHE A 345 10.54 -4.67 10.10
N MET A 346 11.13 -4.60 11.29
CA MET A 346 10.43 -4.13 12.49
C MET A 346 10.48 -2.60 12.50
N ALA A 347 9.45 -1.94 13.04
CA ALA A 347 9.18 -0.52 12.72
C ALA A 347 10.37 0.44 12.91
N ASP A 348 11.30 0.15 13.82
CA ASP A 348 12.48 0.97 14.08
C ASP A 348 13.83 0.24 13.83
N ASP A 349 13.83 -1.07 13.52
CA ASP A 349 15.07 -1.88 13.43
C ASP A 349 15.06 -2.93 12.31
N ARG A 350 16.24 -3.13 11.73
CA ARG A 350 16.53 -4.20 10.76
C ARG A 350 16.98 -5.45 11.49
N GLU A 351 16.09 -6.39 11.69
CA GLU A 351 16.45 -7.69 12.25
C GLU A 351 16.75 -8.70 11.15
N THR A 352 17.72 -9.57 11.40
CA THR A 352 18.02 -10.66 10.46
C THR A 352 16.94 -11.73 10.57
N VAL A 353 16.23 -12.01 9.48
CA VAL A 353 15.23 -13.08 9.43
C VAL A 353 15.95 -14.41 9.36
N ASN A 354 15.65 -15.31 10.28
CA ASN A 354 16.07 -16.71 10.19
C ASN A 354 15.00 -17.58 9.51
N ARG A 355 13.72 -17.26 9.74
CA ARG A 355 12.57 -18.04 9.29
C ARG A 355 11.38 -17.12 9.00
N ALA A 356 10.64 -17.37 7.92
CA ALA A 356 9.40 -16.68 7.56
C ALA A 356 8.49 -17.59 6.73
N VAL A 357 7.18 -17.38 6.74
CA VAL A 357 6.19 -18.23 6.04
C VAL A 357 5.29 -17.40 5.12
N ALA A 358 4.39 -18.05 4.40
CA ALA A 358 3.39 -17.36 3.57
C ALA A 358 2.66 -16.26 4.38
N GLY A 359 2.45 -15.11 3.76
CA GLY A 359 1.95 -13.92 4.45
C GLY A 359 3.04 -12.92 4.79
N ASP A 360 4.22 -13.40 5.19
CA ASP A 360 5.30 -12.54 5.63
C ASP A 360 5.95 -11.80 4.45
N ILE A 361 6.51 -10.64 4.77
CA ILE A 361 7.29 -9.84 3.84
C ILE A 361 8.73 -9.80 4.33
N ILE A 362 9.66 -10.16 3.47
CA ILE A 362 11.09 -10.09 3.78
C ILE A 362 11.81 -9.19 2.78
N GLY A 363 12.85 -8.52 3.26
CA GLY A 363 13.77 -7.74 2.44
C GLY A 363 14.96 -8.58 2.03
N LEU A 364 15.16 -8.75 0.72
CA LEU A 364 16.35 -9.39 0.15
C LEU A 364 17.35 -8.32 -0.27
N TYR A 365 18.61 -8.48 0.14
CA TYR A 365 19.67 -7.62 -0.36
C TYR A 365 19.81 -7.77 -1.88
N ASP A 366 19.80 -6.65 -2.60
CA ASP A 366 19.80 -6.61 -4.05
C ASP A 366 21.05 -5.93 -4.59
N THR A 367 21.84 -6.68 -5.35
CA THR A 367 23.03 -6.15 -6.04
C THR A 367 22.73 -5.58 -7.42
N GLY A 368 21.47 -5.54 -7.86
CA GLY A 368 21.10 -5.21 -9.24
C GLY A 368 20.33 -6.30 -9.99
N ASN A 369 20.06 -7.43 -9.36
CA ASN A 369 19.62 -8.64 -10.06
C ASN A 369 18.10 -8.77 -10.13
N TYR A 370 17.41 -8.21 -9.13
CA TYR A 370 15.97 -8.33 -9.01
C TYR A 370 15.23 -7.24 -9.76
N GLN A 371 14.01 -7.58 -10.17
CA GLN A 371 13.05 -6.68 -10.77
C GLN A 371 11.69 -6.86 -10.11
N ILE A 372 10.88 -5.81 -10.16
CA ILE A 372 9.48 -5.86 -9.76
C ILE A 372 8.75 -6.89 -10.62
N GLY A 373 7.98 -7.77 -9.99
CA GLY A 373 7.29 -8.90 -10.61
C GLY A 373 8.11 -10.19 -10.68
N ASP A 374 9.40 -10.16 -10.32
CA ASP A 374 10.22 -11.37 -10.33
C ASP A 374 9.68 -12.40 -9.33
N THR A 375 9.52 -13.64 -9.80
CA THR A 375 9.19 -14.80 -8.95
C THR A 375 10.46 -15.53 -8.53
N ILE A 376 10.53 -15.87 -7.24
CA ILE A 376 11.60 -16.66 -6.62
C ILE A 376 10.98 -17.93 -6.06
N THR A 377 11.58 -19.09 -6.34
CA THR A 377 11.11 -20.38 -5.83
C THR A 377 12.25 -21.36 -5.54
N ASN A 378 12.05 -22.29 -4.61
CA ASN A 378 12.91 -23.47 -4.45
C ASN A 378 12.37 -24.71 -5.19
N GLY A 379 11.27 -24.56 -5.93
CA GLY A 379 10.69 -25.60 -6.76
C GLY A 379 11.49 -25.85 -8.04
N SER A 380 11.28 -27.04 -8.62
CA SER A 380 11.90 -27.46 -9.89
C SER A 380 11.21 -26.90 -11.14
N LYS A 381 10.01 -26.34 -10.98
CA LYS A 381 9.22 -25.77 -12.09
C LYS A 381 9.50 -24.29 -12.24
N LYS A 382 9.41 -23.78 -13.47
CA LYS A 382 9.45 -22.34 -13.76
C LYS A 382 8.11 -21.70 -13.36
N LEU A 383 7.94 -21.50 -12.06
CA LEU A 383 6.77 -20.84 -11.49
C LEU A 383 6.85 -19.34 -11.71
N GLU A 384 5.81 -18.75 -12.27
CA GLU A 384 5.62 -17.31 -12.45
C GLU A 384 4.24 -16.91 -11.93
N PHE A 385 4.22 -15.97 -10.98
CA PHE A 385 2.98 -15.34 -10.50
C PHE A 385 2.45 -14.32 -11.51
N GLU A 386 1.20 -13.90 -11.31
CA GLU A 386 0.59 -12.84 -12.12
C GLU A 386 1.48 -11.59 -12.20
N LYS A 387 1.49 -10.99 -13.39
CA LYS A 387 2.21 -9.73 -13.59
C LYS A 387 1.58 -8.63 -12.73
N LEU A 388 2.45 -7.88 -12.06
CA LEU A 388 2.03 -6.70 -11.32
C LEU A 388 1.58 -5.61 -12.30
N PRO A 389 0.53 -4.83 -11.95
CA PRO A 389 0.05 -3.77 -12.80
C PRO A 389 1.15 -2.73 -13.06
N GLN A 390 1.32 -2.35 -14.33
CA GLN A 390 2.20 -1.27 -14.75
C GLN A 390 1.34 -0.13 -15.30
N PHE A 391 1.66 1.12 -14.94
CA PHE A 391 0.95 2.27 -15.48
C PHE A 391 1.67 2.81 -16.69
N THR A 392 0.91 3.29 -17.67
CA THR A 392 1.52 4.04 -18.77
C THR A 392 1.77 5.48 -18.29
N PRO A 393 3.00 6.01 -18.38
CA PRO A 393 3.28 7.38 -17.99
C PRO A 393 2.57 8.36 -18.91
N GLU A 394 2.12 9.49 -18.36
CA GLU A 394 1.45 10.56 -19.12
C GLU A 394 2.34 11.78 -19.31
N LEU A 395 3.23 12.04 -18.36
CA LEU A 395 4.12 13.19 -18.35
C LEU A 395 5.53 12.70 -18.67
N PHE A 396 6.22 13.45 -19.53
CA PHE A 396 7.57 13.09 -19.94
C PHE A 396 8.52 14.28 -19.83
N MET A 397 9.72 13.99 -19.35
CA MET A 397 10.82 14.95 -19.19
C MET A 397 12.09 14.37 -19.80
N ARG A 398 12.81 15.19 -20.55
CA ARG A 398 14.18 14.88 -20.99
C ARG A 398 15.17 15.28 -19.91
N VAL A 399 16.11 14.42 -19.58
CA VAL A 399 16.96 14.58 -18.39
C VAL A 399 18.44 14.62 -18.78
N TYR A 400 19.13 15.61 -18.25
CA TYR A 400 20.56 15.82 -18.45
C TYR A 400 21.30 15.95 -17.12
N ALA A 401 22.53 15.44 -17.07
CA ALA A 401 23.46 15.82 -16.02
C ALA A 401 23.89 17.28 -16.23
N LYS A 402 23.78 18.14 -15.21
CA LYS A 402 24.31 19.52 -15.30
C LYS A 402 25.84 19.54 -15.36
N ASN A 403 26.49 18.55 -14.75
CA ASN A 403 27.94 18.45 -14.67
C ASN A 403 28.42 17.15 -15.31
N VAL A 404 29.16 17.29 -16.42
CA VAL A 404 29.74 16.17 -17.18
C VAL A 404 30.67 15.31 -16.32
N MET A 405 31.39 15.90 -15.35
CA MET A 405 32.27 15.15 -14.43
C MET A 405 31.51 14.18 -13.52
N LYS A 406 30.19 14.37 -13.35
CA LYS A 406 29.33 13.49 -12.54
C LYS A 406 28.49 12.52 -13.38
N GLN A 407 28.80 12.35 -14.67
CA GLN A 407 28.03 11.52 -15.59
C GLN A 407 27.87 10.06 -15.11
N LYS A 408 28.90 9.46 -14.51
CA LYS A 408 28.80 8.10 -13.94
C LYS A 408 27.79 8.02 -12.78
N HIS A 409 27.74 9.04 -11.92
CA HIS A 409 26.77 9.13 -10.84
C HIS A 409 25.36 9.36 -11.38
N PHE A 410 25.25 10.18 -12.44
CA PHE A 410 24.00 10.42 -13.13
C PHE A 410 23.39 9.14 -13.70
N HIS A 411 24.14 8.39 -14.52
CA HIS A 411 23.65 7.14 -15.11
C HIS A 411 23.27 6.11 -14.04
N LYS A 412 24.14 5.92 -13.03
CA LYS A 412 23.85 5.03 -11.92
C LYS A 412 22.59 5.43 -11.16
N GLY A 413 22.39 6.72 -10.89
CA GLY A 413 21.23 7.22 -10.16
C GLY A 413 19.94 7.03 -10.95
N VAL A 414 19.95 7.34 -12.25
CA VAL A 414 18.79 7.13 -13.14
C VAL A 414 18.42 5.65 -13.18
N GLU A 415 19.37 4.76 -13.44
CA GLU A 415 19.13 3.31 -13.52
C GLU A 415 18.56 2.74 -12.21
N GLN A 416 19.13 3.13 -11.06
CA GLN A 416 18.67 2.62 -9.76
C GLN A 416 17.27 3.14 -9.41
N LEU A 417 16.99 4.43 -9.61
CA LEU A 417 15.68 5.02 -9.28
C LEU A 417 14.57 4.52 -10.22
N VAL A 418 14.87 4.25 -11.48
CA VAL A 418 13.91 3.66 -12.44
C VAL A 418 13.59 2.21 -12.07
N GLN A 419 14.55 1.47 -11.52
CA GLN A 419 14.32 0.09 -11.09
C GLN A 419 13.38 -0.02 -9.88
N GLU A 420 13.27 1.03 -9.07
CA GLU A 420 12.25 1.12 -8.01
C GLU A 420 10.83 1.26 -8.57
N GLY A 421 10.69 1.54 -9.87
CA GLY A 421 9.39 1.61 -10.54
C GLY A 421 8.56 2.84 -10.14
N ALA A 422 9.20 3.90 -9.65
CA ALA A 422 8.54 5.19 -9.40
C ALA A 422 8.52 6.08 -10.66
N ILE A 423 9.46 5.87 -11.59
CA ILE A 423 9.51 6.53 -12.90
C ILE A 423 9.95 5.50 -13.94
N GLN A 424 9.58 5.72 -15.18
CA GLN A 424 9.99 4.87 -16.31
C GLN A 424 11.10 5.54 -17.11
N LEU A 425 12.02 4.75 -17.62
CA LEU A 425 13.13 5.23 -18.47
C LEU A 425 12.87 4.88 -19.92
N PHE A 426 13.11 5.88 -20.76
CA PHE A 426 13.17 5.80 -22.20
C PHE A 426 14.50 6.40 -22.68
N LYS A 427 14.99 5.92 -23.82
CA LYS A 427 16.19 6.44 -24.47
C LYS A 427 15.85 6.83 -25.90
N THR A 428 16.35 7.97 -26.35
CA THR A 428 16.22 8.34 -27.77
C THR A 428 16.91 7.30 -28.66
N TRP A 429 16.36 7.07 -29.86
CA TRP A 429 16.79 5.97 -30.72
C TRP A 429 18.29 5.99 -31.07
N ARG A 430 18.85 7.18 -31.37
CA ARG A 430 20.25 7.36 -31.80
C ARG A 430 21.19 7.82 -30.70
N THR A 431 20.81 8.88 -29.98
CA THR A 431 21.71 9.55 -29.04
C THR A 431 21.69 8.94 -27.64
N GLU A 432 20.78 8.00 -27.40
CA GLU A 432 20.53 7.37 -26.09
C GLU A 432 20.34 8.39 -24.96
N GLU A 433 19.81 9.57 -25.30
CA GLU A 433 19.45 10.60 -24.33
C GLU A 433 18.30 10.10 -23.46
N TYR A 434 18.39 10.35 -22.16
CA TYR A 434 17.41 9.88 -21.20
C TYR A 434 16.15 10.73 -21.22
N ILE A 435 15.03 10.04 -21.39
CA ILE A 435 13.68 10.56 -21.21
C ILE A 435 13.07 9.76 -20.07
N ILE A 436 12.50 10.45 -19.09
CA ILE A 436 11.76 9.81 -18.00
C ILE A 436 10.27 10.06 -18.14
N GLY A 437 9.48 9.03 -17.89
CA GLY A 437 8.03 9.07 -17.86
C GLY A 437 7.50 8.92 -16.44
N ALA A 438 6.47 9.69 -16.11
CA ALA A 438 5.79 9.67 -14.82
C ALA A 438 4.27 9.77 -15.00
N VAL A 439 3.52 9.26 -14.02
CA VAL A 439 2.07 9.46 -13.93
C VAL A 439 1.75 10.86 -13.43
N GLY A 440 2.57 11.41 -12.52
CA GLY A 440 2.34 12.71 -11.90
C GLY A 440 3.60 13.56 -11.74
N GLN A 441 3.40 14.88 -11.61
CA GLN A 441 4.47 15.88 -11.57
C GLN A 441 5.38 15.70 -10.34
N LEU A 442 4.80 15.29 -9.20
CA LEU A 442 5.53 15.14 -7.94
C LEU A 442 6.62 14.06 -8.02
N GLN A 443 6.45 13.06 -8.89
CA GLN A 443 7.46 12.02 -9.11
C GLN A 443 8.76 12.61 -9.68
N PHE A 444 8.68 13.66 -10.51
CA PHE A 444 9.86 14.36 -11.01
C PHE A 444 10.57 15.17 -9.92
N GLU A 445 9.81 15.81 -9.02
CA GLU A 445 10.39 16.54 -7.88
C GLU A 445 11.15 15.59 -6.94
N VAL A 446 10.54 14.43 -6.62
CA VAL A 446 11.17 13.38 -5.82
C VAL A 446 12.40 12.84 -6.53
N PHE A 447 12.31 12.57 -7.84
CA PHE A 447 13.45 12.12 -8.64
C PHE A 447 14.61 13.12 -8.59
N GLU A 448 14.36 14.42 -8.80
CA GLU A 448 15.39 15.46 -8.70
C GLU A 448 16.03 15.51 -7.31
N HIS A 449 15.19 15.49 -6.27
CA HIS A 449 15.65 15.54 -4.89
C HIS A 449 16.56 14.34 -4.56
N ARG A 450 16.18 13.13 -4.97
CA ARG A 450 16.97 11.91 -4.75
C ARG A 450 18.24 11.89 -5.58
N MET A 451 18.21 12.33 -6.84
CA MET A 451 19.41 12.48 -7.65
C MET A 451 20.44 13.40 -6.99
N ARG A 452 19.98 14.51 -6.39
CA ARG A 452 20.85 15.42 -5.63
C ARG A 452 21.32 14.81 -4.31
N GLY A 453 20.41 14.30 -3.48
CA GLY A 453 20.71 13.83 -2.12
C GLY A 453 21.49 12.52 -2.06
N GLU A 454 21.13 11.56 -2.91
CA GLU A 454 21.65 10.18 -2.85
C GLU A 454 22.85 9.97 -3.78
N TYR A 455 22.80 10.59 -4.95
CA TYR A 455 23.80 10.38 -6.01
C TYR A 455 24.74 11.57 -6.16
N ASN A 456 24.51 12.67 -5.43
CA ASN A 456 25.24 13.93 -5.56
C ASN A 456 25.24 14.44 -7.01
N SER A 457 24.18 14.16 -7.77
CA SER A 457 24.07 14.47 -9.19
C SER A 457 22.98 15.51 -9.41
N GLU A 458 23.37 16.72 -9.79
CA GLU A 458 22.41 17.72 -10.21
C GLU A 458 21.96 17.47 -11.64
N ILE A 459 20.64 17.46 -11.84
CA ILE A 459 20.01 17.23 -13.13
C ILE A 459 19.34 18.50 -13.65
N ARG A 460 19.21 18.58 -14.97
CA ARG A 460 18.34 19.52 -15.67
C ARG A 460 17.25 18.69 -16.36
N MET A 461 16.00 19.07 -16.14
CA MET A 461 14.84 18.44 -16.77
C MET A 461 14.19 19.42 -17.75
N GLU A 462 13.89 18.94 -18.94
CA GLU A 462 13.19 19.70 -19.99
C GLU A 462 11.87 18.99 -20.34
N PRO A 463 10.71 19.66 -20.19
CA PRO A 463 9.44 19.06 -20.54
C PRO A 463 9.36 18.72 -22.03
N ILE A 464 8.93 17.51 -22.34
CA ILE A 464 8.60 17.12 -23.73
C ILE A 464 7.09 17.04 -23.96
N GLY A 465 6.30 17.42 -22.95
CA GLY A 465 4.84 17.45 -22.97
C GLY A 465 4.20 16.11 -22.59
N LYS A 466 2.88 16.03 -22.77
CA LYS A 466 2.14 14.78 -22.63
C LYS A 466 2.44 13.89 -23.83
N LYS A 467 2.68 12.60 -23.58
CA LYS A 467 2.83 11.60 -24.63
C LYS A 467 2.05 10.34 -24.29
N ILE A 468 1.82 9.50 -25.29
CA ILE A 468 1.21 8.19 -25.16
C ILE A 468 2.22 7.16 -25.69
N ALA A 469 2.66 6.24 -24.84
CA ALA A 469 3.62 5.21 -25.21
C ALA A 469 2.91 3.99 -25.85
N ARG A 470 3.43 3.52 -26.99
CA ARG A 470 3.00 2.27 -27.64
C ARG A 470 4.20 1.48 -28.17
N TRP A 471 4.31 0.22 -27.77
CA TRP A 471 5.38 -0.68 -28.15
C TRP A 471 5.13 -1.27 -29.54
N VAL A 472 6.23 -1.51 -30.25
CA VAL A 472 6.25 -2.12 -31.59
C VAL A 472 7.24 -3.28 -31.62
N LYS A 473 7.14 -4.13 -32.63
CA LYS A 473 8.14 -5.18 -32.86
C LYS A 473 9.45 -4.55 -33.33
N GLU A 474 10.57 -5.23 -33.08
CA GLU A 474 11.89 -4.73 -33.45
C GLU A 474 12.07 -4.55 -34.97
N GLU A 475 11.41 -5.40 -35.75
CA GLU A 475 11.37 -5.31 -37.21
C GLU A 475 10.63 -4.08 -37.75
N ASP A 476 9.69 -3.53 -36.97
CA ASP A 476 8.87 -2.37 -37.33
C ASP A 476 9.47 -1.04 -36.84
N ALA A 477 10.59 -1.09 -36.12
CA ALA A 477 11.25 0.07 -35.53
C ALA A 477 12.05 0.88 -36.57
N ASP A 478 11.36 1.58 -37.48
CA ASP A 478 11.97 2.48 -38.46
C ASP A 478 11.93 3.94 -37.97
N GLU A 479 13.12 4.53 -37.81
CA GLU A 479 13.26 5.93 -37.41
C GLU A 479 12.65 6.91 -38.42
N LYS A 480 12.51 6.53 -39.70
CA LYS A 480 11.83 7.37 -40.71
C LYS A 480 10.35 7.62 -40.36
N LEU A 481 9.77 6.77 -39.51
CA LEU A 481 8.41 6.93 -39.00
C LEU A 481 8.34 7.91 -37.82
N SER A 482 9.49 8.38 -37.32
CA SER A 482 9.53 9.45 -36.32
C SER A 482 9.20 10.80 -36.97
N THR A 483 8.23 11.48 -36.39
CA THR A 483 7.77 12.81 -36.79
C THR A 483 7.70 13.74 -35.58
N ALA A 484 7.29 14.99 -35.77
CA ALA A 484 6.98 15.85 -34.62
C ALA A 484 5.91 15.24 -33.69
N ARG A 485 5.01 14.39 -34.24
CA ARG A 485 3.86 13.81 -33.53
C ARG A 485 4.12 12.42 -32.94
N SER A 486 5.20 11.77 -33.36
CA SER A 486 5.56 10.39 -33.00
C SER A 486 7.08 10.30 -32.86
N MET A 487 7.59 9.95 -31.68
CA MET A 487 9.03 9.82 -31.46
C MET A 487 9.39 8.37 -31.19
N LEU A 488 10.21 7.75 -32.05
CA LEU A 488 10.76 6.42 -31.79
C LEU A 488 11.79 6.51 -30.65
N VAL A 489 11.58 5.71 -29.62
CA VAL A 489 12.45 5.58 -28.45
C VAL A 489 12.61 4.10 -28.10
N LYS A 490 13.54 3.82 -27.20
CA LYS A 490 13.73 2.52 -26.56
C LYS A 490 13.29 2.62 -25.11
N ASP A 491 12.66 1.60 -24.56
CA ASP A 491 12.45 1.52 -23.11
C ASP A 491 13.73 1.09 -22.37
N ARG A 492 13.61 0.85 -21.06
CA ARG A 492 14.72 0.42 -20.21
C ARG A 492 15.31 -0.96 -20.57
N PHE A 493 14.58 -1.77 -21.33
CA PHE A 493 14.98 -3.10 -21.80
C PHE A 493 15.39 -3.08 -23.27
N ASP A 494 15.58 -1.89 -23.82
CA ASP A 494 15.91 -1.62 -25.22
C ASP A 494 14.80 -2.09 -26.20
N GLN A 495 13.56 -2.28 -25.73
CA GLN A 495 12.43 -2.56 -26.61
C GLN A 495 11.95 -1.29 -27.31
N PRO A 496 11.68 -1.34 -28.63
CA PRO A 496 11.26 -0.18 -29.38
C PRO A 496 9.81 0.20 -29.12
N LEU A 497 9.56 1.51 -29.01
CA LEU A 497 8.22 2.07 -28.88
C LEU A 497 8.15 3.49 -29.43
N PHE A 498 6.94 3.94 -29.76
CA PHE A 498 6.67 5.32 -30.14
C PHE A 498 6.01 6.09 -29.00
N LEU A 499 6.50 7.30 -28.75
CA LEU A 499 5.84 8.31 -27.93
C LEU A 499 5.01 9.23 -28.81
N PHE A 500 3.69 9.08 -28.76
CA PHE A 500 2.73 9.86 -29.55
C PHE A 500 2.26 11.10 -28.80
N GLU A 501 1.97 12.20 -29.50
CA GLU A 501 1.46 13.43 -28.87
C GLU A 501 0.03 13.32 -28.33
N ASN A 502 -0.82 12.51 -28.96
CA ASN A 502 -2.23 12.32 -28.62
C ASN A 502 -2.83 11.14 -29.40
N GLU A 503 -4.08 10.78 -29.10
CA GLU A 503 -4.84 9.72 -29.78
C GLU A 503 -4.98 9.94 -31.29
N PHE A 504 -5.10 11.19 -31.74
CA PHE A 504 -5.15 11.49 -33.17
C PHE A 504 -3.86 11.08 -33.88
N ALA A 505 -2.70 11.31 -33.25
CA ALA A 505 -1.41 10.88 -33.80
C ALA A 505 -1.29 9.36 -33.89
N ILE A 506 -1.87 8.61 -32.94
CA ILE A 506 -1.93 7.14 -32.96
C ILE A 506 -2.78 6.67 -34.15
N ASN A 507 -4.00 7.18 -34.27
CA ASN A 507 -4.92 6.79 -35.35
C ASN A 507 -4.31 7.10 -36.72
N TRP A 508 -3.73 8.29 -36.89
CA TRP A 508 -3.06 8.67 -38.13
C TRP A 508 -1.83 7.79 -38.45
N PHE A 509 -1.10 7.34 -37.43
CA PHE A 509 0.01 6.40 -37.61
C PHE A 509 -0.49 5.04 -38.07
N ASN A 510 -1.54 4.51 -37.46
CA ASN A 510 -2.16 3.23 -37.85
C ASN A 510 -2.73 3.30 -39.27
N ASP A 511 -3.41 4.39 -39.64
CA ASP A 511 -3.96 4.59 -40.99
C ASP A 511 -2.87 4.56 -42.07
N LYS A 512 -1.67 5.06 -41.76
CA LYS A 512 -0.52 5.09 -42.67
C LYS A 512 0.32 3.82 -42.66
N ASN A 513 0.31 3.09 -41.56
CA ASN A 513 1.13 1.90 -41.34
C ASN A 513 0.25 0.76 -40.80
N PRO A 514 -0.71 0.26 -41.59
CA PRO A 514 -1.70 -0.72 -41.12
C PRO A 514 -1.08 -2.07 -40.72
N ASP A 515 0.13 -2.35 -41.19
CA ASP A 515 0.87 -3.58 -40.90
C ASP A 515 1.63 -3.52 -39.56
N ILE A 516 1.77 -2.33 -38.94
CA ILE A 516 2.47 -2.16 -37.68
C ILE A 516 1.48 -2.27 -36.51
N GLU A 517 1.71 -3.25 -35.64
CA GLU A 517 0.89 -3.47 -34.46
C GLU A 517 1.39 -2.61 -33.28
N LEU A 518 0.57 -1.66 -32.83
CA LEU A 518 0.83 -0.85 -31.64
C LEU A 518 0.24 -1.52 -30.40
N THR A 519 1.09 -1.85 -29.43
CA THR A 519 0.66 -2.50 -28.18
C THR A 519 0.83 -1.57 -26.96
N SER A 520 0.01 -1.79 -25.93
CA SER A 520 0.15 -1.17 -24.60
C SER A 520 0.45 -2.25 -23.56
N LEU A 521 1.29 -1.94 -22.57
CA LEU A 521 1.64 -2.86 -21.47
C LEU A 521 0.57 -2.94 -20.36
N LEU A 522 -0.70 -2.75 -20.70
CA LEU A 522 -1.83 -2.83 -19.75
C LEU A 522 -2.14 -4.26 -19.33
#